data_AF-A0A3C0GB53-F1
#
_entry.id   AF-A0A3C0GB53-F1
#
_cell.length_a   1.000
_cell.length_b   1.000
_cell.length_c   1.000
_cell.angle_alpha   90.00
_cell.angle_beta   90.00
_cell.angle_gamma   90.00
#
_symmetry.space_group_name_H-M   'P 1'
#
loop_
_entity.id
_entity.type
_entity.pdbx_description
1 polymer ?
#
loop_
_entity_poly.entity_id
_entity_poly.type
_entity_poly.pdbx_seq_one_letter_code
_entity_poly.pdbx_strand_id
1 'polypeptide(L)'
;RGGVPGAPQAVANQIFCISEYPDGATLIDIEVIADGDVLFYDTETDNNILPISTALVDGEDYYVTNSDPLTNCEGTDRVQITVSFSNPDAPTASTVNP
;
A
#
# COMPACT_ATOMS: atom_id res chain seq x y z
N ARG A 1 -26.70 -11.13 -10.24
CA ARG A 1 -25.53 -11.31 -11.14
C ARG A 1 -24.32 -10.96 -10.30
N GLY A 2 -23.62 -11.96 -9.77
CA GLY A 2 -22.33 -11.74 -9.12
C GLY A 2 -21.33 -11.37 -10.21
N GLY A 3 -20.87 -10.12 -10.19
CA GLY A 3 -19.80 -9.64 -11.05
C GLY A 3 -18.48 -9.74 -10.28
N VAL A 4 -17.37 -9.82 -11.01
CA VAL A 4 -16.03 -9.59 -10.45
C VAL A 4 -16.06 -8.25 -9.70
N PRO A 5 -15.51 -8.16 -8.48
CA PRO A 5 -15.43 -6.88 -7.77
C PRO A 5 -14.69 -5.85 -8.63
N GLY A 6 -15.12 -4.58 -8.56
CA GLY A 6 -14.39 -3.51 -9.22
C GLY A 6 -12.98 -3.38 -8.66
N ALA A 7 -12.05 -2.93 -9.49
CA ALA A 7 -10.67 -2.68 -9.08
C ALA A 7 -10.62 -1.77 -7.84
N PRO A 8 -9.73 -2.02 -6.87
CA PRO A 8 -9.56 -1.11 -5.75
C PRO A 8 -9.05 0.24 -6.26
N GLN A 9 -9.21 1.30 -5.47
CA GLN A 9 -8.71 2.63 -5.76
C GLN A 9 -7.76 3.05 -4.65
N ALA A 10 -6.56 3.45 -5.01
CA ALA A 10 -5.56 3.97 -4.08
C ALA A 10 -4.75 5.07 -4.75
N VAL A 11 -4.17 5.95 -3.93
CA VAL A 11 -3.18 6.91 -4.42
C VAL A 11 -1.90 6.12 -4.75
N ALA A 12 -1.38 6.30 -5.97
CA ALA A 12 -0.22 5.55 -6.45
C ALA A 12 1.06 5.76 -5.63
N ASN A 13 1.17 6.89 -4.93
CA ASN A 13 2.28 7.18 -4.02
C ASN A 13 1.72 7.61 -2.67
N GLN A 14 1.99 6.84 -1.61
CA GLN A 14 1.55 7.15 -0.26
C GLN A 14 2.73 7.54 0.61
N ILE A 15 2.62 8.72 1.23
CA ILE A 15 3.69 9.30 2.04
C ILE A 15 3.32 9.15 3.51
N PHE A 16 4.19 8.49 4.26
CA PHE A 16 4.05 8.25 5.69
C PHE A 16 5.03 9.14 6.46
N CYS A 17 4.57 9.81 7.51
CA CYS A 17 5.47 10.58 8.37
C CYS A 17 6.09 9.65 9.41
N ILE A 18 7.42 9.53 9.47
CA ILE A 18 8.09 8.64 10.42
C ILE A 18 7.73 9.00 11.88
N SER A 19 7.46 10.28 12.17
CA SER A 19 7.02 10.75 13.48
C SER A 19 5.62 10.26 13.90
N GLU A 20 4.76 9.94 12.94
CA GLU A 20 3.40 9.42 13.19
C GLU A 20 3.39 7.92 13.44
N TYR A 21 4.45 7.22 12.99
CA TYR A 21 4.61 5.78 13.10
C TYR A 21 5.89 5.41 13.88
N PRO A 22 5.93 5.67 15.22
CA PRO A 22 7.13 5.45 16.03
C PRO A 22 7.55 3.97 16.10
N ASP A 23 6.61 3.04 15.91
CA ASP A 23 6.83 1.59 15.90
C ASP A 23 6.91 1.02 14.46
N GLY A 24 6.90 1.88 13.44
CA GLY A 24 6.88 1.53 12.02
C GLY A 24 5.47 1.41 11.44
N ALA A 25 5.28 1.89 10.21
CA ALA A 25 4.04 1.69 9.47
C ALA A 25 4.01 0.29 8.86
N THR A 26 2.81 -0.27 8.69
CA THR A 26 2.58 -1.59 8.11
C THR A 26 1.57 -1.53 6.96
N LEU A 27 1.35 -2.63 6.25
CA LEU A 27 0.38 -2.69 5.14
C LEU A 27 -1.04 -2.27 5.54
N ILE A 28 -1.43 -2.43 6.81
CA ILE A 28 -2.74 -1.98 7.30
C ILE A 28 -2.90 -0.45 7.25
N ASP A 29 -1.78 0.28 7.25
CA ASP A 29 -1.77 1.74 7.25
C ASP A 29 -1.88 2.33 5.84
N ILE A 30 -1.76 1.50 4.79
CA ILE A 30 -1.97 1.91 3.41
C ILE A 30 -3.46 2.19 3.17
N GLU A 31 -3.77 3.39 2.68
CA GLU A 31 -5.13 3.80 2.38
C GLU A 31 -5.57 3.23 1.03
N VAL A 32 -6.58 2.36 1.06
CA VAL A 32 -7.15 1.72 -0.12
C VAL A 32 -8.68 1.77 -0.03
N ILE A 33 -9.33 2.21 -1.10
CA ILE A 33 -10.78 2.17 -1.25
C ILE A 33 -11.12 0.92 -2.06
N ALA A 34 -11.84 -0.02 -1.44
CA ALA A 34 -12.27 -1.25 -2.08
C ALA A 34 -13.70 -1.62 -1.66
N ASP A 35 -14.42 -2.32 -2.54
CA ASP A 35 -15.76 -2.84 -2.26
C ASP A 35 -15.74 -4.12 -1.39
N GLY A 36 -14.57 -4.70 -1.15
CA GLY A 36 -14.40 -5.98 -0.48
C GLY A 36 -13.07 -6.08 0.27
N ASP A 37 -12.67 -7.29 0.63
CA ASP A 37 -11.47 -7.52 1.44
C ASP A 37 -10.21 -7.20 0.63
N VAL A 38 -9.34 -6.36 1.20
CA VAL A 38 -8.10 -5.88 0.58
C VAL A 38 -7.01 -6.92 0.73
N LEU A 39 -6.33 -7.24 -0.38
CA LEU A 39 -5.25 -8.23 -0.45
C LEU A 39 -3.99 -7.56 -0.98
N PHE A 40 -2.87 -7.70 -0.29
CA PHE A 40 -1.58 -7.12 -0.69
C PHE A 40 -0.62 -8.19 -1.21
N TYR A 41 0.22 -7.80 -2.16
CA TYR A 41 1.20 -8.63 -2.84
C TYR A 41 2.51 -7.87 -3.02
N ASP A 42 3.63 -8.61 -3.03
CA ASP A 42 4.98 -8.06 -3.18
C ASP A 42 5.28 -7.62 -4.63
N THR A 43 4.69 -8.32 -5.61
CA THR A 43 4.86 -7.99 -7.03
C THR A 43 3.56 -8.13 -7.81
N GLU A 44 3.52 -7.56 -9.02
CA GLU A 44 2.35 -7.60 -9.92
C GLU A 44 1.87 -9.04 -10.20
N THR A 45 2.80 -10.00 -10.26
CA THR A 45 2.50 -11.40 -10.59
C THR A 45 2.52 -12.35 -9.40
N ASP A 46 2.80 -11.84 -8.20
CA ASP A 46 2.85 -12.69 -7.02
C ASP A 46 1.44 -13.20 -6.67
N ASN A 47 1.34 -14.45 -6.24
CA ASN A 47 0.08 -15.03 -5.77
C ASN A 47 0.08 -15.24 -4.26
N ASN A 48 1.17 -14.87 -3.58
CA ASN A 48 1.27 -14.94 -2.14
C ASN A 48 0.75 -13.65 -1.50
N ILE A 49 -0.35 -13.75 -0.75
CA ILE A 49 -0.92 -12.63 -0.01
C ILE A 49 0.01 -12.29 1.16
N LEU A 50 0.42 -11.03 1.23
CA LEU A 50 1.22 -10.51 2.34
C LEU A 50 0.34 -10.31 3.58
N PRO A 51 0.84 -10.66 4.78
CA PRO A 51 0.13 -10.37 6.01
C PRO A 51 0.07 -8.86 6.24
N ILE A 52 -1.08 -8.33 6.67
CA ILE A 52 -1.27 -6.89 6.91
C ILE A 52 -0.31 -6.28 7.95
N SER A 53 0.30 -7.12 8.79
CA SER A 53 1.33 -6.73 9.76
C SER A 53 2.72 -6.58 9.15
N THR A 54 2.88 -6.77 7.83
CA THR A 54 4.16 -6.57 7.15
C THR A 54 4.54 -5.11 7.25
N ALA A 55 5.76 -4.85 7.73
CA ALA A 55 6.30 -3.50 7.83
C ALA A 55 6.50 -2.91 6.43
N LEU A 56 6.13 -1.64 6.28
CA LEU A 56 6.37 -0.91 5.05
C LEU A 56 7.85 -0.56 4.93
N VAL A 57 8.33 -0.56 3.69
CA VAL A 57 9.71 -0.20 3.36
C VAL A 57 9.69 1.03 2.45
N ASP A 58 10.59 1.97 2.73
CA ASP A 58 10.72 3.21 1.96
C ASP A 58 11.15 2.93 0.52
N GLY A 59 10.36 3.45 -0.44
CA GLY A 59 10.60 3.28 -1.86
C GLY A 59 10.14 1.94 -2.44
N GLU A 60 9.55 1.04 -1.63
CA GLU A 60 9.01 -0.22 -2.12
C GLU A 60 7.62 -0.06 -2.74
N ASP A 61 7.36 -0.91 -3.72
CA ASP A 61 6.08 -1.02 -4.41
C ASP A 61 5.26 -2.19 -3.85
N TYR A 62 4.01 -1.94 -3.50
CA TYR A 62 3.05 -2.97 -3.11
C TYR A 62 1.90 -3.02 -4.10
N TYR A 63 1.47 -4.23 -4.42
CA TYR A 63 0.37 -4.46 -5.35
C TYR A 63 -0.87 -4.87 -4.57
N VAL A 64 -1.99 -4.19 -4.80
CA VAL A 64 -3.23 -4.41 -4.07
C VAL A 64 -4.35 -4.89 -4.98
N THR A 65 -5.11 -5.88 -4.51
CA THR A 65 -6.37 -6.34 -5.10
C THR A 65 -7.46 -6.34 -4.04
N ASN A 66 -8.68 -6.64 -4.45
CA ASN A 66 -9.79 -6.85 -3.53
C ASN A 66 -10.57 -8.12 -3.90
N SER A 67 -11.16 -8.76 -2.91
CA SER A 67 -12.05 -9.92 -3.11
C SER A 67 -13.46 -9.62 -2.62
N ASP A 68 -14.46 -10.11 -3.36
CA ASP A 68 -15.86 -9.95 -2.97
C ASP A 68 -16.20 -10.96 -1.85
N PRO A 69 -16.57 -10.51 -0.64
CA PRO A 69 -16.84 -11.40 0.48
C PRO A 69 -18.08 -12.28 0.28
N LEU A 70 -18.98 -11.92 -0.65
CA LEU A 70 -20.19 -12.70 -0.95
C LEU A 70 -19.93 -13.84 -1.93
N THR A 71 -19.01 -13.64 -2.88
CA THR A 71 -18.71 -14.62 -3.95
C THR A 71 -17.36 -15.30 -3.78
N ASN A 72 -16.48 -14.78 -2.92
CA ASN A 72 -15.07 -15.14 -2.79
C ASN A 72 -14.32 -15.08 -4.13
N CYS A 73 -14.80 -14.26 -5.07
CA CYS A 73 -14.08 -13.98 -6.31
C CYS A 73 -13.11 -12.83 -6.07
N GLU A 74 -11.84 -13.06 -6.35
CA GLU A 74 -10.82 -12.00 -6.37
C GLU A 74 -10.95 -11.16 -7.64
N GLY A 75 -10.75 -9.86 -7.50
CA GLY A 75 -10.58 -8.94 -8.62
C GLY A 75 -9.30 -9.28 -9.39
N THR A 76 -9.39 -9.25 -10.72
CA THR A 76 -8.22 -9.47 -11.59
C THR A 76 -7.33 -8.24 -11.71
N ASP A 77 -7.85 -7.07 -11.36
CA ASP A 77 -7.17 -5.80 -11.50
C ASP A 77 -6.35 -5.50 -10.24
N ARG A 78 -5.06 -5.23 -10.42
CA ARG A 78 -4.15 -4.84 -9.35
C ARG A 78 -3.81 -3.36 -9.45
N VAL A 79 -3.71 -2.70 -8.31
CA VAL A 79 -3.20 -1.32 -8.21
C VAL A 79 -1.82 -1.35 -7.58
N GLN A 80 -0.86 -0.69 -8.20
CA GLN A 80 0.47 -0.48 -7.63
C GLN A 80 0.44 0.75 -6.72
N ILE A 81 1.02 0.61 -5.53
CA ILE A 81 1.19 1.66 -4.53
C ILE A 81 2.66 1.69 -4.13
N THR A 82 3.34 2.78 -4.43
CA THR A 82 4.68 3.06 -3.93
C THR A 82 4.57 3.71 -2.56
N VAL A 83 5.31 3.19 -1.58
CA VAL A 83 5.38 3.77 -0.24
C VAL A 83 6.61 4.67 -0.14
N SER A 84 6.46 5.81 0.53
CA SER A 84 7.59 6.70 0.82
C SER A 84 7.47 7.24 2.23
N PHE A 85 8.60 7.40 2.91
CA PHE A 85 8.65 7.96 4.24
C PHE A 85 9.19 9.38 4.21
N SER A 86 8.49 10.29 4.87
CA SER A 86 8.95 11.66 5.10
C SER A 86 9.35 11.84 6.55
N ASN A 87 10.49 12.51 6.77
CA ASN A 87 10.93 12.93 8.09
C ASN A 87 10.83 14.47 8.19
N PRO A 88 9.76 15.01 8.80
CA PRO A 88 9.61 16.46 8.95
C PRO A 88 10.68 17.09 9.87
N ASP A 89 11.33 16.29 10.72
CA ASP A 89 12.39 16.73 11.64
C ASP A 89 13.81 16.54 11.08
N ALA A 90 13.97 15.94 9.89
CA ALA A 90 15.28 15.88 9.26
C ALA A 90 15.71 17.29 8.87
N PRO A 91 16.86 17.81 9.33
CA PRO A 91 17.37 19.07 8.81
C PRO A 91 17.56 18.88 7.30
N THR A 92 16.92 19.74 6.51
CA THR A 92 17.25 19.86 5.09
C THR A 92 18.71 20.31 5.03
N ALA A 93 19.62 19.36 4.77
CA ALA A 93 20.99 19.68 4.45
C ALA A 93 20.99 20.36 3.07
N SER A 94 20.62 21.65 3.05
CA SER A 94 20.95 22.54 1.95
C SER A 94 22.47 22.68 2.00
N THR A 95 23.18 21.83 1.26
CA THR A 95 24.58 22.07 0.96
C THR A 95 24.62 23.28 0.04
N VAL A 96 24.68 24.46 0.64
CA VAL A 96 25.23 25.64 -0.03
C VAL A 96 26.64 25.75 0.52
N ASN A 97 27.56 25.03 -0.11
CA ASN A 97 28.99 25.12 0.15
C ASN A 97 29.59 26.13 -0.84
N PRO A 98 30.65 26.86 -0.45
CA PRO A 98 30.70 28.08 0.35
C PRO A 98 30.67 29.38 -0.48
#